data_AF-A0A817JJK0-F1
#
_entry.id   AF-A0A817JJK0-F1
#
_cell.length_a   1.000
_cell.length_b   1.000
_cell.length_c   1.000
_cell.angle_alpha   90.00
_cell.angle_beta   90.00
_cell.angle_gamma   90.00
#
_symmetry.space_group_name_H-M   'P 1'
#
loop_
_entity.id
_entity.type
_entity.pdbx_description
1 polymer ?
#
loop_
_entity_poly.entity_id
_entity_poly.type
_entity_poly.pdbx_seq_one_letter_code
_entity_poly.pdbx_strand_id
1 'polypeptide(L)'
;MISLSNAKATTFCSDVRAMLLFNRAHFTRIYPDFSRRSWSSYNFEPIPYWFTGCQLVALNFQTPDRPMHINAGRFAANGGCGYVLMPNYMRSFYANTSKIDTKAVVLKIRVLAVRNLRANQSKSISKVQVKATIVNRQKLPGNQTCSTIINGPCGIWDSKQSSKNSDQLHTYHRLQSDDGDVDLLYFEVLTDNEEFCGQSTIPLSSLRSGIRSVQLYDKFNEYLDMSALLVDLIFKAGILFFNIF
;
A
#
# COMPACT_ATOMS: atom_id res chain seq x y z
N MET A 1 -16.44 7.39 22.12
CA MET A 1 -15.12 7.09 21.55
C MET A 1 -14.43 6.06 22.44
N ILE A 2 -13.71 5.09 21.87
CA ILE A 2 -12.89 4.12 22.62
C ILE A 2 -11.42 4.22 22.17
N SER A 3 -10.49 3.84 23.06
CA SER A 3 -9.07 3.69 22.73
C SER A 3 -8.58 2.28 23.06
N LEU A 4 -7.89 1.64 22.13
CA LEU A 4 -7.40 0.27 22.25
C LEU A 4 -5.91 0.23 21.89
N SER A 5 -5.11 -0.52 22.64
CA SER A 5 -3.77 -0.89 22.16
C SER A 5 -3.91 -1.79 20.94
N ASN A 6 -2.95 -1.77 20.01
CA ASN A 6 -2.98 -2.60 18.81
C ASN A 6 -3.11 -4.10 19.13
N ALA A 7 -2.53 -4.55 20.25
CA ALA A 7 -2.69 -5.91 20.76
C ALA A 7 -4.15 -6.26 21.06
N LYS A 8 -4.87 -5.42 21.81
CA LYS A 8 -6.32 -5.61 22.07
C LYS A 8 -7.13 -5.44 20.80
N ALA A 9 -6.81 -4.43 20.00
CA ALA A 9 -7.51 -4.10 18.78
C ALA A 9 -7.50 -5.24 17.77
N THR A 10 -6.43 -6.03 17.71
CA THR A 10 -6.33 -7.22 16.85
C THR A 10 -7.48 -8.20 17.13
N THR A 11 -7.81 -8.41 18.41
CA THR A 11 -8.93 -9.27 18.81
C THR A 11 -10.27 -8.68 18.41
N PHE A 12 -10.53 -7.40 18.71
CA PHE A 12 -11.80 -6.73 18.35
C PHE A 12 -11.99 -6.65 16.82
N CYS A 13 -10.93 -6.36 16.06
CA CYS A 13 -10.97 -6.21 14.61
C CYS A 13 -11.08 -7.55 13.84
N SER A 14 -11.05 -8.68 14.55
CA SER A 14 -11.39 -9.98 13.98
C SER A 14 -12.87 -10.02 13.57
N ASP A 15 -13.77 -9.40 14.36
CA ASP A 15 -15.16 -9.18 14.00
C ASP A 15 -15.31 -7.86 13.22
N VAL A 16 -15.12 -7.96 11.91
CA VAL A 16 -15.21 -6.83 10.98
C VAL A 16 -16.57 -6.16 11.04
N ARG A 17 -17.64 -6.97 11.10
CA ARG A 17 -19.00 -6.46 11.01
C ARG A 17 -19.36 -5.67 12.26
N ALA A 18 -19.06 -6.20 13.45
CA ALA A 18 -19.30 -5.49 14.69
C ALA A 18 -18.52 -4.18 14.75
N MET A 19 -17.23 -4.21 14.36
CA MET A 19 -16.40 -2.99 14.37
C MET A 19 -16.87 -1.95 13.36
N LEU A 20 -17.26 -2.34 12.14
CA LEU A 20 -17.83 -1.40 11.17
C LEU A 20 -19.13 -0.78 11.67
N LEU A 21 -20.04 -1.58 12.26
CA LEU A 21 -21.29 -1.07 12.83
C LEU A 21 -21.02 -0.07 13.96
N PHE A 22 -20.10 -0.38 14.86
CA PHE A 22 -19.69 0.52 15.94
C PHE A 22 -19.08 1.82 15.39
N ASN A 23 -18.16 1.71 14.44
CA ASN A 23 -17.40 2.85 13.92
C ASN A 23 -18.19 3.77 12.98
N ARG A 24 -19.42 3.39 12.60
CA ARG A 24 -20.35 4.29 11.89
C ARG A 24 -20.91 5.40 12.78
N ALA A 25 -21.05 5.13 14.08
CA ALA A 25 -21.61 6.08 15.05
C ALA A 25 -20.57 6.57 16.08
N HIS A 26 -19.40 5.93 16.15
CA HIS A 26 -18.39 6.20 17.18
C HIS A 26 -16.97 6.19 16.62
N PHE A 27 -16.07 6.89 17.31
CA PHE A 27 -14.64 6.84 17.01
C PHE A 27 -13.91 5.74 17.78
N THR A 28 -13.04 5.03 17.09
CA THR A 28 -12.06 4.09 17.69
C THR A 28 -10.65 4.57 17.42
N ARG A 29 -9.88 4.76 18.50
CA ARG A 29 -8.44 5.04 18.46
C ARG A 29 -7.62 3.79 18.72
N ILE A 30 -6.70 3.49 17.81
CA ILE A 30 -5.72 2.42 17.99
C ILE A 30 -4.36 3.07 18.26
N TYR A 31 -3.59 2.53 19.19
CA TYR A 31 -2.24 3.03 19.48
C TYR A 31 -1.26 1.86 19.72
N PRO A 32 0.06 2.09 19.57
CA PRO A 32 1.04 1.04 19.80
C PRO A 32 0.98 0.52 21.24
N ASP A 33 0.90 -0.79 21.41
CA ASP A 33 0.94 -1.43 22.72
C ASP A 33 2.30 -1.24 23.41
N PHE A 34 2.35 -1.25 24.73
CA PHE A 34 3.59 -1.07 25.50
C PHE A 34 4.36 -2.40 25.68
N SER A 35 4.55 -3.14 24.59
CA SER A 35 5.32 -4.40 24.60
C SER A 35 6.82 -4.14 24.40
N ARG A 36 7.69 -5.12 24.73
CA ARG A 36 9.14 -5.03 24.43
C ARG A 36 9.43 -4.78 22.93
N ARG A 37 8.53 -5.16 22.02
CA ARG A 37 8.65 -4.86 20.58
C ARG A 37 8.37 -3.40 20.22
N SER A 38 7.71 -2.65 21.09
CA SER A 38 7.35 -1.24 20.88
C SER A 38 8.32 -0.26 21.52
N TRP A 39 9.31 -0.73 22.30
CA TRP A 39 10.32 0.11 22.95
C TRP A 39 11.15 0.94 21.96
N SER A 40 11.33 0.44 20.73
CA SER A 40 12.03 1.15 19.65
C SER A 40 11.13 2.12 18.86
N SER A 41 9.93 2.47 19.36
CA SER A 41 8.94 3.26 18.64
C SER A 41 8.49 2.65 17.30
N TYR A 42 8.60 1.32 17.15
CA TYR A 42 8.16 0.60 15.95
C TYR A 42 6.64 0.72 15.74
N ASN A 43 6.22 0.94 14.49
CA ASN A 43 4.80 1.01 14.14
C ASN A 43 4.23 -0.34 13.72
N PHE A 44 2.96 -0.55 14.03
CA PHE A 44 2.18 -1.67 13.50
C PHE A 44 1.56 -1.30 12.15
N GLU A 45 1.23 -2.30 11.34
CA GLU A 45 0.54 -2.10 10.05
C GLU A 45 -0.87 -1.53 10.25
N PRO A 46 -1.22 -0.37 9.66
CA PRO A 46 -2.48 0.32 9.94
C PRO A 46 -3.68 -0.21 9.14
N ILE A 47 -3.44 -0.83 7.98
CA ILE A 47 -4.46 -1.28 7.02
C ILE A 47 -5.53 -2.21 7.63
N PRO A 48 -5.17 -3.23 8.46
CA PRO A 48 -6.17 -4.09 9.09
C PRO A 48 -7.20 -3.33 9.93
N TYR A 49 -6.79 -2.25 10.59
CA TYR A 49 -7.66 -1.43 11.44
C TYR A 49 -8.49 -0.44 10.63
N TRP A 50 -7.92 0.16 9.57
CA TRP A 50 -8.73 0.99 8.66
C TRP A 50 -9.84 0.19 8.00
N PHE A 51 -9.59 -1.09 7.65
CA PHE A 51 -10.62 -1.95 7.06
C PHE A 51 -11.78 -2.26 8.02
N THR A 52 -11.59 -2.18 9.33
CA THR A 52 -12.67 -2.32 10.32
C THR A 52 -13.34 -1.00 10.69
N GLY A 53 -13.00 0.08 9.98
CA GLY A 53 -13.57 1.40 10.21
C GLY A 53 -12.92 2.17 11.37
N CYS A 54 -11.82 1.68 11.95
CA CYS A 54 -11.11 2.45 12.97
C CYS A 54 -10.50 3.70 12.31
N GLN A 55 -10.87 4.89 12.79
CA GLN A 55 -10.53 6.15 12.16
C GLN A 55 -9.18 6.69 12.66
N LEU A 56 -8.90 6.52 13.95
CA LEU A 56 -7.77 7.13 14.64
C LEU A 56 -6.67 6.09 14.89
N VAL A 57 -6.04 5.61 13.83
CA VAL A 57 -4.94 4.65 13.92
C VAL A 57 -3.63 5.40 14.17
N ALA A 58 -3.28 5.59 15.44
CA ALA A 58 -2.13 6.39 15.86
C ALA A 58 -0.82 5.62 15.64
N LEU A 59 0.10 6.26 14.93
CA LEU A 59 1.46 5.79 14.65
C LEU A 59 2.47 6.78 15.24
N ASN A 60 3.69 6.30 15.46
CA ASN A 60 4.87 7.06 15.85
C ASN A 60 5.45 7.77 14.61
N PHE A 61 5.15 9.05 14.45
CA PHE A 61 5.60 9.86 13.30
C PHE A 61 7.11 10.04 13.21
N GLN A 62 7.81 9.92 14.34
CA GLN A 62 9.27 10.01 14.40
C GLN A 62 9.99 8.80 13.78
N THR A 63 9.27 7.70 13.51
CA THR A 63 9.85 6.45 13.00
C THR A 63 9.65 6.35 11.49
N PRO A 64 10.72 6.43 10.67
CA PRO A 64 10.64 6.33 9.21
C PRO A 64 10.51 4.86 8.76
N ASP A 65 9.34 4.28 9.01
CA ASP A 65 9.04 2.89 8.67
C ASP A 65 7.91 2.75 7.65
N ARG A 66 7.75 1.53 7.12
CA ARG A 66 6.73 1.20 6.12
C ARG A 66 5.31 1.60 6.55
N PRO A 67 4.85 1.38 7.80
CA PRO A 67 3.58 1.91 8.28
C PRO A 67 3.42 3.43 8.11
N MET A 68 4.49 4.21 8.35
CA MET A 68 4.46 5.65 8.11
C MET A 68 4.38 6.01 6.62
N HIS A 69 5.07 5.27 5.73
CA HIS A 69 4.91 5.43 4.28
C HIS A 69 3.45 5.14 3.84
N ILE A 70 2.87 4.07 4.37
CA ILE A 70 1.48 3.66 4.15
C ILE A 70 0.50 4.75 4.61
N ASN A 71 0.75 5.32 5.79
CA ASN A 71 -0.02 6.43 6.33
C ASN A 71 0.05 7.66 5.43
N ALA A 72 1.24 8.06 5.02
CA ALA A 72 1.42 9.20 4.12
C ALA A 72 0.70 9.00 2.78
N GLY A 73 0.82 7.82 2.16
CA GLY A 73 0.14 7.51 0.90
C GLY A 73 -1.38 7.52 1.00
N ARG A 74 -1.95 7.00 2.10
CA ARG A 74 -3.40 7.06 2.33
C ARG A 74 -3.89 8.49 2.45
N PHE A 75 -3.23 9.29 3.28
CA PHE A 75 -3.67 10.65 3.60
C PHE A 75 -3.23 11.71 2.60
N ALA A 76 -2.46 11.36 1.56
CA ALA A 76 -2.25 12.19 0.38
C ALA A 76 -3.55 12.39 -0.42
N ALA A 77 -4.54 11.50 -0.27
CA ALA A 77 -5.88 11.69 -0.82
C ALA A 77 -6.57 12.93 -0.21
N ASN A 78 -7.62 13.41 -0.87
CA ASN A 78 -8.40 14.57 -0.43
C ASN A 78 -7.54 15.83 -0.16
N GLY A 79 -6.51 16.04 -0.98
CA GLY A 79 -5.63 17.20 -0.88
C GLY A 79 -4.74 17.22 0.36
N GLY A 80 -4.49 16.09 1.01
CA GLY A 80 -3.57 16.05 2.15
C GLY A 80 -4.14 16.56 3.48
N CYS A 81 -5.46 16.76 3.59
CA CYS A 81 -6.06 17.44 4.73
C CYS A 81 -6.12 16.59 6.03
N GLY A 82 -5.69 15.33 5.98
CA GLY A 82 -5.75 14.40 7.12
C GLY A 82 -7.10 13.68 7.28
N TYR A 83 -8.09 13.97 6.43
CA TYR A 83 -9.39 13.29 6.43
C TYR A 83 -9.68 12.66 5.08
N VAL A 84 -9.87 11.33 5.07
CA VAL A 84 -10.23 10.56 3.88
C VAL A 84 -11.54 9.85 4.13
N LEU A 85 -12.55 10.14 3.31
CA LEU A 85 -13.86 9.51 3.43
C LEU A 85 -13.74 8.00 3.20
N MET A 86 -14.31 7.21 4.11
CA MET A 86 -14.33 5.76 3.94
C MET A 86 -15.21 5.35 2.75
N PRO A 87 -14.94 4.19 2.11
CA PRO A 87 -15.81 3.64 1.09
C PRO A 87 -17.27 3.50 1.55
N ASN A 88 -18.24 3.62 0.63
CA ASN A 88 -19.67 3.57 0.95
C ASN A 88 -20.07 2.26 1.67
N TYR A 89 -19.49 1.12 1.28
CA TYR A 89 -19.80 -0.19 1.91
C TYR A 89 -19.46 -0.24 3.40
N MET A 90 -18.46 0.54 3.84
CA MET A 90 -18.09 0.64 5.25
C MET A 90 -19.03 1.56 6.04
N ARG A 91 -19.64 2.54 5.37
CA ARG A 91 -20.49 3.55 6.00
C ARG A 91 -21.98 3.19 6.03
N SER A 92 -22.48 2.50 5.01
CA SER A 92 -23.92 2.30 4.84
C SER A 92 -24.52 1.31 5.83
N PHE A 93 -25.48 1.76 6.63
CA PHE A 93 -26.27 0.91 7.54
C PHE A 93 -27.05 -0.19 6.83
N TYR A 94 -27.41 0.04 5.56
CA TYR A 94 -28.18 -0.87 4.72
C TYR A 94 -27.30 -1.74 3.80
N ALA A 95 -25.99 -1.46 3.71
CA ALA A 95 -25.09 -2.31 2.95
C ALA A 95 -25.01 -3.67 3.64
N ASN A 96 -25.49 -4.70 2.95
CA ASN A 96 -25.33 -6.07 3.42
C ASN A 96 -23.83 -6.40 3.34
N THR A 97 -23.12 -6.33 4.46
CA THR A 97 -21.66 -6.56 4.51
C THR A 97 -21.27 -7.97 4.02
N SER A 98 -22.23 -8.88 3.87
CA SER A 98 -22.07 -10.23 3.31
C SER A 98 -22.16 -10.30 1.79
N LYS A 99 -22.69 -9.27 1.12
CA LYS A 99 -22.77 -9.15 -0.34
C LYS A 99 -22.24 -7.78 -0.76
N ILE A 100 -20.93 -7.60 -0.64
CA ILE A 100 -20.27 -6.52 -1.37
C ILE A 100 -20.32 -6.96 -2.84
N ASP A 101 -21.07 -6.23 -3.67
CA ASP A 101 -21.06 -6.44 -5.11
C ASP A 101 -19.68 -6.05 -5.62
N THR A 102 -18.89 -7.04 -5.99
CA THR A 102 -17.45 -6.91 -6.11
C THR A 102 -17.04 -7.25 -7.51
N LYS A 103 -16.62 -6.23 -8.26
CA LYS A 103 -16.04 -6.45 -9.58
C LYS A 103 -14.58 -6.83 -9.39
N ALA A 104 -14.27 -8.05 -9.79
CA ALA A 104 -12.91 -8.51 -10.05
C ALA A 104 -12.20 -7.50 -10.97
N VAL A 105 -11.15 -6.84 -10.51
CA VAL A 105 -10.26 -6.06 -11.40
C VAL A 105 -8.87 -6.61 -11.32
N VAL A 106 -8.25 -6.85 -12.47
CA VAL A 106 -6.87 -7.29 -12.61
C VAL A 106 -5.97 -6.09 -12.85
N LEU A 107 -5.07 -5.78 -11.91
CA LEU A 107 -4.03 -4.75 -12.09
C LEU A 107 -2.68 -5.39 -12.42
N LYS A 108 -2.20 -5.15 -13.64
CA LYS A 108 -0.84 -5.48 -14.09
C LYS A 108 0.06 -4.26 -13.99
N ILE A 109 1.25 -4.45 -13.42
CA ILE A 109 2.23 -3.39 -13.19
C ILE A 109 3.53 -3.75 -13.91
N ARG A 110 4.00 -2.87 -14.78
CA ARG A 110 5.33 -2.97 -15.40
C ARG A 110 6.19 -1.79 -14.98
N VAL A 111 7.36 -2.06 -14.42
CA VAL A 111 8.36 -1.01 -14.15
C VAL A 111 9.25 -0.90 -15.38
N LEU A 112 9.23 0.26 -16.03
CA LEU A 112 9.91 0.50 -17.31
C LEU A 112 11.28 1.17 -17.13
N ALA A 113 11.38 2.11 -16.20
CA ALA A 113 12.61 2.85 -15.96
C ALA A 113 12.65 3.46 -14.56
N VAL A 114 13.85 3.81 -14.11
CA VAL A 114 14.10 4.65 -12.94
C VAL A 114 14.90 5.87 -13.39
N ARG A 115 14.75 6.99 -12.70
CA ARG A 115 15.60 8.17 -12.94
C ARG A 115 16.07 8.81 -11.65
N ASN A 116 17.26 9.40 -11.71
CA ASN A 116 17.88 10.25 -10.70
C ASN A 116 17.99 9.65 -9.29
N LEU A 117 18.11 8.33 -9.18
CA LEU A 117 18.29 7.70 -7.86
C LEU A 117 19.62 8.12 -7.23
N ARG A 118 19.58 8.44 -5.94
CA ARG A 118 20.77 8.83 -5.17
C ARG A 118 21.03 7.77 -4.11
N ALA A 119 22.27 7.31 -4.00
CA ALA A 119 22.67 6.45 -2.90
C ALA A 119 22.90 7.32 -1.66
N ASN A 120 22.50 6.82 -0.49
CA ASN A 120 22.75 7.51 0.78
C ASN A 120 24.24 7.51 1.18
N GLN A 121 25.02 6.58 0.62
CA GLN A 121 26.46 6.47 0.84
C GLN A 121 27.14 6.54 -0.53
N SER A 122 28.33 7.15 -0.61
CA SER A 122 29.09 7.52 -1.82
C SER A 122 29.48 6.38 -2.80
N LYS A 123 28.78 5.24 -2.77
CA LYS A 123 28.95 4.12 -3.69
C LYS A 123 28.12 4.35 -4.95
N SER A 124 28.72 4.02 -6.09
CA SER A 124 28.01 4.02 -7.38
C SER A 124 26.90 2.97 -7.37
N ILE A 125 25.69 3.36 -7.76
CA ILE A 125 24.55 2.45 -7.89
C ILE A 125 24.75 1.61 -9.14
N SER A 126 25.06 0.33 -8.97
CA SER A 126 25.25 -0.60 -10.10
C SER A 126 23.91 -1.13 -10.61
N LYS A 127 23.02 -1.52 -9.70
CA LYS A 127 21.70 -2.07 -9.95
C LYS A 127 20.74 -1.63 -8.85
N VAL A 128 19.48 -1.56 -9.20
CA VAL A 128 18.38 -1.29 -8.28
C VAL A 128 17.30 -2.34 -8.44
N GLN A 129 16.70 -2.71 -7.33
CA GLN A 129 15.53 -3.55 -7.27
C GLN A 129 14.33 -2.69 -6.90
N VAL A 130 13.36 -2.63 -7.80
CA VAL A 130 12.07 -1.99 -7.58
C VAL A 130 11.07 -3.06 -7.15
N LYS A 131 10.61 -3.01 -5.91
CA LYS A 131 9.55 -3.86 -5.36
C LYS A 131 8.24 -3.06 -5.44
N ALA A 132 7.19 -3.66 -6.02
CA ALA A 132 5.85 -3.09 -6.04
C ALA A 132 4.90 -4.05 -5.31
N THR A 133 4.31 -3.59 -4.22
CA THR A 133 3.53 -4.39 -3.28
C THR A 133 2.12 -3.82 -3.16
N ILE A 134 1.10 -4.66 -3.36
CA ILE A 134 -0.27 -4.28 -3.00
C ILE A 134 -0.44 -4.48 -1.50
N VAL A 135 -0.80 -3.40 -0.82
CA VAL A 135 -1.06 -3.38 0.62
C VAL A 135 -2.57 -3.42 0.84
N ASN A 136 -3.06 -4.54 1.35
CA ASN A 136 -4.47 -4.81 1.58
C ASN A 136 -4.69 -5.56 2.91
N ARG A 137 -5.96 -5.75 3.31
CA ARG A 137 -6.28 -6.51 4.53
C ARG A 137 -6.01 -8.01 4.38
N GLN A 138 -6.48 -8.60 3.30
CA GLN A 138 -6.44 -10.04 3.11
C GLN A 138 -5.16 -10.41 2.37
N LYS A 139 -4.43 -11.42 2.86
CA LYS A 139 -3.47 -12.17 2.02
C LYS A 139 -4.27 -12.85 0.91
N LEU A 140 -4.58 -12.11 -0.14
CA LEU A 140 -5.24 -12.64 -1.33
C LEU A 140 -4.34 -13.73 -1.91
N PRO A 141 -4.91 -14.79 -2.50
CA PRO A 141 -4.13 -15.79 -3.19
C PRO A 141 -3.34 -15.16 -4.34
N GLY A 142 -2.05 -15.49 -4.43
CA GLY A 142 -1.11 -14.91 -5.38
C GLY A 142 -0.01 -14.08 -4.72
N ASN A 143 1.02 -13.74 -5.49
CA ASN A 143 2.13 -12.94 -4.99
C ASN A 143 1.71 -11.46 -4.95
N GLN A 144 1.70 -10.85 -3.77
CA GLN A 144 1.29 -9.45 -3.59
C GLN A 144 2.41 -8.46 -3.95
N THR A 145 3.63 -8.97 -4.08
CA THR A 145 4.83 -8.21 -4.38
C THR A 145 5.43 -8.70 -5.68
N CYS A 146 5.68 -7.79 -6.63
CA CYS A 146 6.54 -8.06 -7.77
C CYS A 146 7.85 -7.27 -7.65
N SER A 147 8.94 -7.83 -8.14
CA SER A 147 10.23 -7.15 -8.19
C SER A 147 10.73 -7.01 -9.62
N THR A 148 11.41 -5.92 -9.91
CA THR A 148 12.07 -5.66 -11.19
C THR A 148 13.46 -5.12 -10.92
N ILE A 149 14.47 -5.67 -11.59
CA ILE A 149 15.85 -5.20 -11.49
C ILE A 149 16.14 -4.27 -12.67
N ILE A 150 16.73 -3.12 -12.37
CA ILE A 150 17.14 -2.12 -13.36
C ILE A 150 18.60 -1.76 -13.11
N ASN A 151 19.40 -1.63 -14.17
CA ASN A 151 20.82 -1.31 -14.04
C ASN A 151 21.02 0.21 -13.95
N GLY A 152 21.80 0.63 -12.95
CA GLY A 152 22.16 2.03 -12.75
C GLY A 152 21.07 2.90 -12.12
N PRO A 153 21.42 4.14 -11.72
CA PRO A 153 20.52 5.08 -11.04
C PRO A 153 19.52 5.78 -11.98
N CYS A 154 19.74 5.68 -13.29
CA CYS A 154 18.91 6.24 -14.36
C CYS A 154 18.57 5.19 -15.44
N GLY A 155 18.46 3.92 -15.01
CA GLY A 155 18.33 2.80 -15.93
C GLY A 155 16.95 2.64 -16.56
N ILE A 156 16.94 1.96 -17.69
CA ILE A 156 15.75 1.43 -18.35
C ILE A 156 15.76 -0.08 -18.15
N TRP A 157 14.59 -0.66 -17.91
CA TRP A 157 14.44 -2.11 -17.81
C TRP A 157 14.72 -2.78 -19.17
N ASP A 158 15.54 -3.85 -19.14
CA ASP A 158 15.88 -4.65 -20.31
C ASP A 158 15.34 -6.08 -20.17
N SER A 159 14.42 -6.45 -21.07
CA SER A 159 13.79 -7.77 -21.12
C SER A 159 14.78 -8.91 -21.35
N LYS A 160 15.94 -8.65 -21.96
CA LYS A 160 16.95 -9.67 -22.26
C LYS A 160 17.71 -10.15 -21.02
N GLN A 161 17.66 -9.39 -19.93
CA GLN A 161 18.35 -9.71 -18.68
C GLN A 161 17.42 -10.29 -17.60
N SER A 162 16.13 -10.44 -17.92
CA SER A 162 15.11 -10.98 -17.02
C SER A 162 15.26 -12.50 -16.89
N SER A 163 15.56 -12.99 -15.68
CA SER A 163 15.46 -14.42 -15.33
C SER A 163 14.06 -14.95 -15.68
N LYS A 164 13.95 -16.20 -16.16
CA LYS A 164 12.70 -16.86 -16.62
C LYS A 164 11.53 -16.88 -15.61
N ASN A 165 11.71 -16.41 -14.38
CA ASN A 165 10.67 -16.28 -13.33
C ASN A 165 10.27 -14.83 -13.01
N SER A 166 10.75 -13.83 -13.76
CA SER A 166 10.49 -12.40 -13.51
C SER A 166 9.32 -11.87 -14.34
N ASP A 167 8.23 -12.63 -14.39
CA ASP A 167 7.03 -12.17 -15.08
C ASP A 167 6.47 -10.91 -14.40
N GLN A 168 6.57 -9.80 -15.12
CA GLN A 168 5.99 -8.48 -14.86
C GLN A 168 4.44 -8.50 -14.86
N LEU A 169 3.83 -9.67 -14.68
CA LEU A 169 2.41 -9.89 -14.65
C LEU A 169 2.03 -10.39 -13.29
N HIS A 170 1.58 -9.47 -12.46
CA HIS A 170 0.79 -9.86 -11.30
C HIS A 170 -0.64 -9.49 -11.60
N THR A 171 -1.51 -10.46 -11.36
CA THR A 171 -2.96 -10.33 -11.52
C THR A 171 -3.49 -10.09 -10.13
N TYR A 172 -3.51 -8.83 -9.70
CA TYR A 172 -4.21 -8.50 -8.46
C TYR A 172 -5.69 -8.60 -8.74
N HIS A 173 -6.44 -9.47 -8.07
CA HIS A 173 -7.90 -9.46 -8.16
C HIS A 173 -8.48 -8.52 -7.11
N ARG A 174 -8.98 -7.38 -7.56
CA ARG A 174 -9.70 -6.43 -6.71
C ARG A 174 -11.14 -6.87 -6.51
N LEU A 175 -11.66 -6.62 -5.32
CA LEU A 175 -13.10 -6.52 -5.08
C LEU A 175 -13.47 -5.04 -5.19
N GLN A 176 -13.72 -4.54 -6.41
CA GLN A 176 -14.04 -3.12 -6.59
C GLN A 176 -15.50 -2.87 -6.19
N SER A 177 -15.69 -2.08 -5.13
CA SER A 177 -16.92 -1.30 -4.96
C SER A 177 -16.79 -0.02 -5.80
N ASP A 178 -17.90 0.47 -6.36
CA ASP A 178 -17.91 1.65 -7.23
C ASP A 178 -17.41 2.93 -6.50
N ASP A 179 -17.31 2.91 -5.15
CA ASP A 179 -17.04 4.08 -4.30
C ASP A 179 -15.65 4.10 -3.61
N GLY A 180 -14.71 3.29 -4.06
CA GLY A 180 -13.32 3.27 -3.57
C GLY A 180 -12.98 2.10 -2.64
N ASP A 181 -11.76 2.10 -2.12
CA ASP A 181 -11.24 1.04 -1.24
C ASP A 181 -10.14 1.57 -0.30
N VAL A 182 -9.72 0.76 0.67
CA VAL A 182 -8.61 1.07 1.59
C VAL A 182 -7.25 0.58 1.09
N ASP A 183 -7.23 -0.16 -0.01
CA ASP A 183 -6.02 -0.75 -0.60
C ASP A 183 -5.08 0.29 -1.23
N LEU A 184 -3.78 0.02 -1.10
CA LEU A 184 -2.71 0.89 -1.57
C LEU A 184 -1.71 0.10 -2.44
N LEU A 185 -1.04 0.79 -3.35
CA LEU A 185 0.13 0.30 -4.06
C LEU A 185 1.38 0.96 -3.46
N TYR A 186 2.28 0.14 -2.93
CA TYR A 186 3.55 0.56 -2.33
C TYR A 186 4.72 0.18 -3.24
N PHE A 187 5.45 1.18 -3.73
CA PHE A 187 6.73 1.01 -4.40
C PHE A 187 7.86 1.22 -3.40
N GLU A 188 8.85 0.35 -3.45
CA GLU A 188 10.09 0.43 -2.69
C GLU A 188 11.26 0.18 -3.64
N VAL A 189 12.26 1.06 -3.58
CA VAL A 189 13.44 0.99 -4.42
C VAL A 189 14.65 0.76 -3.54
N LEU A 190 15.35 -0.34 -3.80
CA LEU A 190 16.53 -0.76 -3.05
C LEU A 190 17.72 -0.90 -4.00
N THR A 191 18.93 -0.73 -3.50
CA THR A 191 20.15 -1.10 -4.24
C THR A 191 20.34 -2.61 -4.29
N ASP A 192 21.34 -3.06 -5.03
CA ASP A 192 21.88 -4.43 -5.01
C ASP A 192 22.27 -4.92 -3.61
N ASN A 193 22.66 -4.02 -2.72
CA ASN A 193 23.01 -4.32 -1.33
C ASN A 193 21.83 -4.15 -0.36
N GLU A 194 20.59 -4.13 -0.88
CA GLU A 194 19.35 -3.89 -0.11
C GLU A 194 19.33 -2.53 0.63
N GLU A 195 20.11 -1.53 0.17
CA GLU A 195 20.07 -0.19 0.74
C GLU A 195 18.87 0.60 0.18
N PHE A 196 18.13 1.27 1.06
CA PHE A 196 16.97 2.06 0.68
C PHE A 196 17.34 3.27 -0.18
N CYS A 197 16.70 3.39 -1.36
CA CYS A 197 16.86 4.51 -2.29
C CYS A 197 15.64 5.43 -2.35
N GLY A 198 14.44 4.90 -2.09
CA GLY A 198 13.21 5.67 -2.13
C GLY A 198 11.96 4.79 -2.13
N GLN A 199 10.81 5.41 -1.88
CA GLN A 199 9.51 4.76 -1.85
C GLN A 199 8.42 5.65 -2.44
N SER A 200 7.28 5.06 -2.78
CA SER A 200 6.06 5.79 -3.12
C SER A 200 4.84 4.97 -2.76
N THR A 201 3.84 5.59 -2.13
CA THR A 201 2.60 4.90 -1.74
C THR A 201 1.41 5.61 -2.37
N ILE A 202 0.58 4.87 -3.10
CA ILE A 202 -0.54 5.45 -3.87
C ILE A 202 -1.83 4.67 -3.60
N PRO A 203 -2.96 5.32 -3.29
CA PRO A 203 -4.25 4.65 -3.20
C PRO A 203 -4.65 4.01 -4.52
N LEU A 204 -5.10 2.75 -4.49
CA LEU A 204 -5.51 2.05 -5.72
C LEU A 204 -6.69 2.74 -6.43
N SER A 205 -7.56 3.43 -5.68
CA SER A 205 -8.66 4.23 -6.22
C SER A 205 -8.20 5.45 -7.03
N SER A 206 -6.97 5.92 -6.83
CA SER A 206 -6.41 7.10 -7.50
C SER A 206 -5.57 6.74 -8.74
N LEU A 207 -5.30 5.45 -8.97
CA LEU A 207 -4.48 5.01 -10.10
C LEU A 207 -5.23 5.15 -11.43
N ARG A 208 -4.48 5.48 -12.48
CA ARG A 208 -4.96 5.59 -13.86
C ARG A 208 -4.18 4.63 -14.74
N SER A 209 -4.86 3.99 -15.70
CA SER A 209 -4.22 3.11 -16.67
C SER A 209 -3.19 3.84 -17.55
N GLY A 210 -2.28 3.08 -18.15
CA GLY A 210 -1.25 3.54 -19.08
C GLY A 210 0.09 3.84 -18.41
N ILE A 211 0.97 4.48 -19.17
CA ILE A 211 2.31 4.86 -18.73
C ILE A 211 2.21 6.11 -17.84
N ARG A 212 2.79 6.01 -16.64
CA ARG A 212 2.75 7.03 -15.58
C ARG A 212 4.13 7.22 -14.97
N SER A 213 4.44 8.46 -14.60
CA SER A 213 5.58 8.75 -13.75
C SER A 213 5.13 8.68 -12.29
N VAL A 214 5.86 7.93 -11.48
CA VAL A 214 5.62 7.81 -10.03
C VAL A 214 6.76 8.50 -9.30
N GLN A 215 6.42 9.60 -8.61
CA GLN A 215 7.36 10.35 -7.79
C GLN A 215 7.85 9.50 -6.62
N LEU A 216 9.15 9.54 -6.35
CA LEU A 216 9.76 8.88 -5.20
C LEU A 216 9.97 9.86 -4.04
N TYR A 217 9.92 9.31 -2.83
CA TYR A 217 10.15 9.98 -1.57
C TYR A 217 11.20 9.22 -0.77
N ASP A 218 11.85 9.90 0.16
CA ASP A 218 12.80 9.25 1.05
C ASP A 218 12.08 8.47 2.18
N LYS A 219 12.86 7.99 3.15
CA LYS A 219 12.35 7.24 4.30
C LYS A 219 11.49 8.08 5.27
N PHE A 220 11.63 9.40 5.25
CA PHE A 220 10.82 10.33 6.04
C PHE A 220 9.61 10.86 5.25
N ASN A 221 9.40 10.34 4.03
CA ASN A 221 8.39 10.81 3.10
C ASN A 221 8.64 12.24 2.59
N GLU A 222 9.92 12.66 2.54
CA GLU A 222 10.36 13.90 1.92
C GLU A 222 10.57 13.72 0.42
N TYR A 223 10.31 14.78 -0.34
CA TYR A 223 10.38 14.76 -1.81
C TYR A 223 11.81 14.51 -2.29
N LEU A 224 12.02 13.43 -3.07
CA LEU A 224 13.30 13.20 -3.74
C LEU A 224 13.32 13.91 -5.09
N ASP A 225 14.05 15.01 -5.15
CA ASP A 225 14.08 15.86 -6.33
C ASP A 225 14.49 15.10 -7.60
N MET A 226 13.68 15.24 -8.65
CA MET A 226 13.81 14.59 -9.95
C MET A 226 13.79 13.03 -9.93
N SER A 227 13.72 12.39 -8.78
CA SER A 227 13.69 10.93 -8.63
C SER A 227 12.31 10.35 -8.88
N ALA A 228 12.18 9.50 -9.89
CA ALA A 228 10.90 8.91 -10.24
C ALA A 228 11.05 7.54 -10.90
N LEU A 229 9.96 6.77 -10.85
CA LEU A 229 9.77 5.56 -11.65
C LEU A 229 8.95 5.92 -12.89
N LEU A 230 9.22 5.24 -14.01
CA LEU A 230 8.31 5.15 -15.13
C LEU A 230 7.64 3.78 -15.08
N VAL A 231 6.32 3.75 -14.92
CA VAL A 231 5.55 2.51 -14.78
C VAL A 231 4.43 2.46 -15.80
N ASP A 232 4.07 1.28 -16.26
CA ASP A 232 2.86 1.06 -17.05
C ASP A 232 1.85 0.24 -16.24
N LEU A 233 0.66 0.82 -16.05
CA LEU A 233 -0.43 0.28 -15.26
C LEU A 233 -1.55 -0.18 -16.17
N ILE A 234 -1.86 -1.47 -16.18
CA ILE A 234 -2.90 -2.03 -17.04
C ILE A 234 -4.00 -2.63 -16.17
N PHE A 235 -5.20 -2.06 -16.27
CA PHE A 235 -6.40 -2.58 -15.62
C PHE A 235 -7.17 -3.45 -16.61
N LYS A 236 -7.54 -4.65 -16.21
CA LYS A 236 -8.44 -5.54 -16.96
C LYS A 236 -9.62 -5.93 -16.09
N ALA A 237 -10.79 -6.12 -16.69
CA ALA A 237 -11.88 -6.80 -16.02
C ALA A 237 -11.41 -8.22 -15.65
N GLY A 238 -11.51 -8.57 -14.37
CA GLY A 238 -11.22 -9.91 -13.90
C GLY A 238 -12.46 -10.80 -14.03
N ILE A 239 -12.24 -12.10 -14.15
CA ILE A 239 -13.24 -13.11 -13.85
C ILE A 239 -12.82 -13.67 -12.49
N LEU A 240 -13.62 -13.48 -11.44
CA LEU A 240 -13.40 -14.12 -10.14
C LEU A 240 -14.34 -15.32 -10.04
N PHE A 241 -13.76 -16.52 -9.92
CA PHE A 241 -14.45 -17.68 -9.36
C PHE A 241 -14.07 -17.76 -7.89
N PHE A 242 -14.93 -17.27 -6.98
CA PHE A 242 -14.82 -17.61 -5.56
C PHE A 242 -16.20 -17.94 -4.96
N ASN A 243 -16.28 -19.12 -4.35
CA ASN A 243 -17.24 -19.40 -3.29
C ASN A 243 -16.73 -18.69 -2.03
N ILE A 244 -17.51 -17.72 -1.53
CA ILE A 244 -17.22 -17.02 -0.28
C ILE A 244 -17.86 -17.83 0.85
N PHE A 245 -17.03 -18.36 1.76
CA PHE A 245 -17.41 -18.75 3.12
C PHE A 245 -16.51 -18.00 4.10
#